data_AF-A0A524MDS0-F1
#
_entry.id   AF-A0A524MDS0-F1
#
_cell.length_a   1.000
_cell.length_b   1.000
_cell.length_c   1.000
_cell.angle_alpha   90.00
_cell.angle_beta   90.00
_cell.angle_gamma   90.00
#
_symmetry.space_group_name_H-M   'P 1'
#
loop_
_entity.id
_entity.type
_entity.pdbx_description
1 polymer ?
#
loop_
_entity_poly.entity_id
_entity_poly.type
_entity_poly.pdbx_seq_one_letter_code
_entity_poly.pdbx_strand_id
1 'polypeptide(L)'
;MDHSLTGGADAVIVSHESVSLLEVDAIDIDYDDKYLYAACSDQHIRVFSKSSWQLVVELSVTDSIPLAIDVDEEQVYATCEKRVYVWKKESWGMIGWFDLSYQAVTSLLQGDFFFIGAKEGRLVSIQKESHDTSSWQLHKSDLSSIWSDDRIICTSTKKEEPRVWLKESDSAPSELARLDKKGKGGVLTGNSEFVFVGSPSGEIAVYERTEWNLSKTLEPKISSAVSSMWASNNYLIVAHSSGHLAVWDTKRGDEVGNIELDVNKIVYLTADHDLVYVATSAGIFILQLKVSGKPLDVCSEGPLVWQESLLKTSPYDVLEESLKLERSGSQKYQDGLYHEAIIEYENAMQLIIDNTHALQEVPDERQLLINELDTRLGKALLKAKIQEVQALHFDIKQLSEELQERKQTEMNPEDVDRYWASAGRVIKESRVLADAQSDDMLSLQLTHEIDILDSILIDAMTLYDVFRETINQAIALTRQISNEWHKMERKRSSLVDRKDFLETSIRRITSALDAAEPEGEVRTILRYALDGYKKIFEQIDWIISSSESESEQVLSNRDEALETIDTLLVIIPKRRDALGVITDSKEHEKERHRLITAIQQALESAKTFKLTKSIQALENELSLLEGENTQ
;
A
#
# COMPACT_ATOMS: atom_id res chain seq x y z
N MET A 1 -30.43 47.26 -45.59
CA MET A 1 -30.09 48.20 -44.51
C MET A 1 -29.92 47.33 -43.28
N ASP A 2 -28.67 47.09 -42.96
CA ASP A 2 -28.22 46.08 -42.00
C ASP A 2 -28.49 46.51 -40.57
N HIS A 3 -29.09 45.59 -39.81
CA HIS A 3 -28.98 45.53 -38.37
C HIS A 3 -28.16 44.28 -38.04
N SER A 4 -26.86 44.47 -37.78
CA SER A 4 -25.99 43.49 -37.15
C SER A 4 -25.31 44.14 -35.94
N LEU A 5 -26.01 44.11 -34.81
CA LEU A 5 -25.42 43.97 -33.47
C LEU A 5 -25.77 42.52 -33.10
N THR A 6 -24.87 41.66 -32.64
CA THR A 6 -24.26 41.69 -31.30
C THR A 6 -23.06 40.72 -31.31
N GLY A 7 -21.90 41.10 -30.80
CA GLY A 7 -21.53 40.73 -29.43
C GLY A 7 -20.74 39.42 -29.42
N GLY A 8 -19.48 39.46 -29.89
CA GLY A 8 -18.55 38.36 -29.65
C GLY A 8 -18.27 38.28 -28.16
N ALA A 9 -18.65 37.17 -27.54
CA ALA A 9 -18.29 36.89 -26.15
C ALA A 9 -16.76 36.90 -26.03
N ASP A 10 -16.25 37.65 -25.06
CA ASP A 10 -14.85 37.64 -24.64
C ASP A 10 -14.46 36.19 -24.29
N ALA A 11 -13.80 35.51 -25.22
CA ALA A 11 -13.25 34.18 -24.99
C ALA A 11 -12.16 34.33 -23.92
N VAL A 12 -12.47 33.87 -22.70
CA VAL A 12 -11.51 33.80 -21.60
C VAL A 12 -10.36 32.89 -22.03
N ILE A 13 -9.15 33.44 -22.10
CA ILE A 13 -7.97 32.73 -22.59
C ILE A 13 -7.24 32.14 -21.37
N VAL A 14 -7.27 30.81 -21.19
CA VAL A 14 -6.29 30.16 -20.31
C VAL A 14 -4.90 30.48 -20.85
N SER A 15 -4.07 31.06 -19.99
CA SER A 15 -2.66 31.36 -20.25
C SER A 15 -1.77 30.39 -19.50
N HIS A 16 -0.48 30.39 -19.82
CA HIS A 16 0.50 29.54 -19.14
C HIS A 16 1.74 30.35 -18.75
N GLU A 17 2.40 29.92 -17.68
CA GLU A 17 3.76 30.34 -17.33
C GLU A 17 4.67 29.12 -17.28
N SER A 18 5.84 29.19 -17.93
CA SER A 18 6.84 28.13 -17.81
C SER A 18 7.57 28.29 -16.49
N VAL A 19 7.39 27.33 -15.59
CA VAL A 19 8.03 27.29 -14.27
C VAL A 19 9.46 26.76 -14.39
N SER A 20 9.64 25.69 -15.17
CA SER A 20 10.94 25.06 -15.39
C SER A 20 10.92 24.21 -16.66
N LEU A 21 12.11 23.92 -17.19
CA LEU A 21 12.35 22.96 -18.27
C LEU A 21 13.42 21.98 -17.81
N LEU A 22 13.06 20.70 -17.74
CA LEU A 22 14.00 19.62 -17.45
C LEU A 22 14.52 19.06 -18.77
N GLU A 23 15.82 19.20 -19.05
CA GLU A 23 16.45 18.75 -20.30
C GLU A 23 16.64 17.23 -20.34
N VAL A 24 15.53 16.47 -20.37
CA VAL A 24 15.51 15.01 -20.48
C VAL A 24 14.47 14.55 -21.51
N ASP A 25 14.85 13.58 -22.35
CA ASP A 25 13.93 12.96 -23.32
C ASP A 25 13.06 11.93 -22.61
N ALA A 26 11.91 12.39 -22.10
CA ALA A 26 10.95 11.58 -21.36
C ALA A 26 9.84 11.07 -22.27
N ILE A 27 9.51 9.79 -22.10
CA ILE A 27 8.44 9.08 -22.81
C ILE A 27 7.16 9.11 -21.99
N ASP A 28 7.30 8.97 -20.67
CA ASP A 28 6.20 8.97 -19.73
C ASP A 28 6.62 9.63 -18.41
N ILE A 29 5.66 10.15 -17.67
CA ILE A 29 5.87 10.89 -16.43
C ILE A 29 4.74 10.61 -15.44
N ASP A 30 5.12 10.48 -14.17
CA ASP A 30 4.19 10.34 -13.06
C ASP A 30 4.71 11.10 -11.84
N TYR A 31 3.88 11.31 -10.82
CA TYR A 31 4.24 12.17 -9.70
C TYR A 31 3.65 11.72 -8.36
N ASP A 32 4.26 12.21 -7.29
CA ASP A 32 3.69 12.22 -5.94
C ASP A 32 3.82 13.62 -5.32
N ASP A 33 3.46 13.80 -4.05
CA ASP A 33 3.53 15.11 -3.38
C ASP A 33 4.92 15.76 -3.38
N LYS A 34 6.00 14.98 -3.53
CA LYS A 34 7.38 15.43 -3.35
C LYS A 34 8.20 15.42 -4.64
N TYR A 35 7.91 14.50 -5.54
CA TYR A 35 8.76 14.17 -6.66
C TYR A 35 7.97 14.04 -7.97
N LEU A 36 8.68 14.33 -9.06
CA LEU A 36 8.28 14.02 -10.43
C LEU A 36 9.19 12.90 -10.94
N TYR A 37 8.60 11.86 -11.49
CA TYR A 37 9.26 10.67 -11.98
C TYR A 37 9.18 10.65 -13.51
N ALA A 38 10.29 10.35 -14.18
CA ALA A 38 10.37 10.37 -15.63
C ALA A 38 10.96 9.06 -16.16
N ALA A 39 10.22 8.41 -17.04
CA ALA A 39 10.70 7.31 -17.88
C ALA A 39 11.40 7.88 -19.11
N CYS A 40 12.71 7.69 -19.23
CA CYS A 40 13.51 8.30 -20.29
C CYS A 40 13.83 7.33 -21.44
N SER A 41 13.98 7.88 -22.66
CA SER A 41 14.31 7.11 -23.86
C SER A 41 15.69 6.43 -23.80
N ASP A 42 16.56 6.91 -22.91
CA ASP A 42 17.90 6.39 -22.66
C ASP A 42 17.95 5.25 -21.62
N GLN A 43 16.80 4.61 -21.35
CA GLN A 43 16.68 3.44 -20.45
C GLN A 43 16.91 3.74 -18.97
N HIS A 44 16.84 5.01 -18.58
CA HIS A 44 16.92 5.42 -17.18
C HIS A 44 15.56 5.94 -16.69
N ILE A 45 15.35 5.79 -15.39
CA ILE A 45 14.27 6.48 -14.69
C ILE A 45 14.89 7.59 -13.86
N ARG A 46 14.38 8.81 -14.00
CA ARG A 46 14.90 9.98 -13.28
C ARG A 46 13.85 10.55 -12.35
N VAL A 47 14.28 10.90 -11.14
CA VAL A 47 13.41 11.46 -10.10
C VAL A 47 13.86 12.88 -9.82
N PHE A 48 12.94 13.83 -9.95
CA PHE A 48 13.16 15.26 -9.74
C PHE A 48 12.39 15.74 -8.53
N SER A 49 12.98 16.63 -7.74
CA SER A 49 12.31 17.26 -6.61
C SER A 49 11.33 18.33 -7.09
N LYS A 50 10.06 18.30 -6.66
CA LYS A 50 9.07 19.35 -7.02
C LYS A 50 9.40 20.71 -6.41
N SER A 51 10.12 20.76 -5.29
CA SER A 51 10.47 22.03 -4.62
C SER A 51 11.63 22.78 -5.27
N SER A 52 12.49 22.08 -6.01
CA SER A 52 13.73 22.65 -6.58
C SER A 52 13.95 22.33 -8.06
N TRP A 53 13.17 21.40 -8.61
CA TRP A 53 13.31 20.84 -9.96
C TRP A 53 14.70 20.25 -10.26
N GLN A 54 15.44 19.90 -9.21
CA GLN A 54 16.74 19.24 -9.34
C GLN A 54 16.59 17.72 -9.38
N LEU A 55 17.49 17.07 -10.11
CA LEU A 55 17.61 15.62 -10.14
C LEU A 55 18.01 15.12 -8.75
N VAL A 56 17.17 14.29 -8.15
CA VAL A 56 17.35 13.67 -6.84
C VAL A 56 18.10 12.35 -6.99
N VAL A 57 17.62 11.51 -7.90
CA VAL A 57 18.21 10.20 -8.16
C VAL A 57 17.95 9.79 -9.61
N GLU A 58 18.90 9.03 -10.16
CA GLU A 58 18.74 8.27 -11.39
C GLU A 58 18.68 6.79 -10.99
N LEU A 59 17.54 6.14 -11.23
CA LEU A 59 17.37 4.72 -10.92
C LEU A 59 18.10 3.89 -11.98
N SER A 60 18.48 2.67 -11.59
CA SER A 60 19.27 1.75 -12.41
C SER A 60 18.71 1.54 -13.82
N VAL A 61 19.63 1.37 -14.79
CA VAL A 61 19.33 1.07 -16.20
C VAL A 61 18.39 -0.12 -16.34
N THR A 62 17.29 0.06 -17.08
CA THR A 62 16.38 -1.00 -17.48
C THR A 62 16.92 -1.79 -18.68
N ASP A 63 16.43 -3.00 -18.91
CA ASP A 63 16.88 -3.85 -20.04
C ASP A 63 16.40 -3.38 -21.42
N SER A 64 15.38 -2.52 -21.44
CA SER A 64 14.82 -1.91 -22.64
C SER A 64 14.24 -0.53 -22.28
N ILE A 65 13.86 0.24 -23.30
CA ILE A 65 13.29 1.57 -23.12
C ILE A 65 11.98 1.45 -22.31
N PRO A 66 11.87 2.15 -21.16
CA PRO A 66 10.64 2.22 -20.40
C PRO A 66 9.51 2.79 -21.24
N LEU A 67 8.37 2.11 -21.22
CA LEU A 67 7.15 2.46 -21.94
C LEU A 67 6.23 3.33 -21.09
N ALA A 68 6.24 3.10 -19.77
CA ALA A 68 5.44 3.81 -18.80
C ALA A 68 6.09 3.79 -17.42
N ILE A 69 5.77 4.78 -16.60
CA ILE A 69 6.12 4.88 -15.20
C ILE A 69 4.88 5.09 -14.36
N ASP A 70 4.76 4.32 -13.30
CA ASP A 70 3.64 4.39 -12.37
C ASP A 70 4.17 4.40 -10.94
N VAL A 71 3.51 5.14 -10.05
CA VAL A 71 4.01 5.42 -8.71
C VAL A 71 2.90 5.25 -7.67
N ASP A 72 3.19 4.57 -6.55
CA ASP A 72 2.28 4.52 -5.38
C ASP A 72 2.95 5.07 -4.12
N GLU A 73 2.36 4.88 -2.93
CA GLU A 73 2.89 5.46 -1.69
C GLU A 73 4.31 4.98 -1.35
N GLU A 74 4.68 3.75 -1.71
CA GLU A 74 5.92 3.11 -1.27
C GLU A 74 6.92 2.82 -2.40
N GLN A 75 6.43 2.67 -3.63
CA GLN A 75 7.15 2.05 -4.73
C GLN A 75 7.06 2.88 -6.02
N VAL A 76 8.06 2.68 -6.88
CA VAL A 76 8.11 3.19 -8.24
C VAL A 76 8.16 1.99 -9.17
N TYR A 77 7.30 1.99 -10.18
CA TYR A 77 7.18 0.93 -11.18
C TYR A 77 7.58 1.47 -12.56
N ALA A 78 8.41 0.74 -13.28
CA ALA A 78 8.71 1.06 -14.68
C ALA A 78 8.39 -0.12 -15.58
N THR A 79 7.40 0.05 -16.45
CA THR A 79 7.05 -0.95 -17.45
C THR A 79 7.99 -0.86 -18.64
N CYS A 80 8.66 -1.96 -18.92
CA CYS A 80 9.51 -2.18 -20.08
C CYS A 80 8.87 -3.26 -20.98
N GLU A 81 9.47 -3.53 -22.14
CA GLU A 81 8.85 -4.44 -23.14
C GLU A 81 8.54 -5.83 -22.56
N LYS A 82 9.35 -6.36 -21.64
CA LYS A 82 9.19 -7.71 -21.07
C LYS A 82 9.13 -7.77 -19.55
N ARG A 83 9.29 -6.63 -18.88
CA ARG A 83 9.45 -6.58 -17.43
C ARG A 83 8.80 -5.35 -16.85
N VAL A 84 8.35 -5.46 -15.60
CA VAL A 84 8.00 -4.29 -14.78
C VAL A 84 8.98 -4.25 -13.63
N TYR A 85 9.87 -3.26 -13.62
CA TYR A 85 10.85 -3.08 -12.56
C TYR A 85 10.25 -2.34 -11.39
N VAL A 86 10.71 -2.65 -10.17
CA VAL A 86 10.17 -2.09 -8.94
C VAL A 86 11.28 -1.56 -8.05
N TRP A 87 11.14 -0.33 -7.59
CA TRP A 87 12.05 0.31 -6.64
C TRP A 87 11.30 0.78 -5.40
N LYS A 88 11.95 0.72 -4.23
CA LYS A 88 11.40 1.26 -2.97
C LYS A 88 11.78 2.73 -2.82
N LYS A 89 10.80 3.63 -2.70
CA LYS A 89 11.00 5.09 -2.59
C LYS A 89 11.91 5.52 -1.45
N GLU A 90 11.81 4.87 -0.30
CA GLU A 90 12.60 5.22 0.89
C GLU A 90 14.12 5.09 0.66
N SER A 91 14.53 4.11 -0.15
CA SER A 91 15.94 3.76 -0.35
C SER A 91 16.44 3.99 -1.78
N TRP A 92 15.52 4.18 -2.73
CA TRP A 92 15.77 4.12 -4.17
C TRP A 92 16.39 2.80 -4.67
N GLY A 93 16.40 1.77 -3.81
CA GLY A 93 16.89 0.44 -4.15
C GLY A 93 15.85 -0.34 -4.97
N MET A 94 16.30 -0.98 -6.05
CA MET A 94 15.50 -1.92 -6.82
C MET A 94 15.19 -3.14 -5.94
N ILE A 95 13.91 -3.44 -5.74
CA ILE A 95 13.46 -4.57 -4.93
C ILE A 95 13.20 -5.82 -5.77
N GLY A 96 12.92 -5.65 -7.07
CA GLY A 96 12.71 -6.76 -7.99
C GLY A 96 12.13 -6.33 -9.33
N TRP A 97 11.64 -7.31 -10.08
CA TRP A 97 10.86 -7.09 -11.30
C TRP A 97 9.84 -8.21 -11.50
N PHE A 98 8.79 -7.91 -12.26
CA PHE A 98 7.83 -8.89 -12.76
C PHE A 98 8.21 -9.26 -14.19
N ASP A 99 8.35 -10.56 -14.49
CA ASP A 99 8.54 -11.02 -15.87
C ASP A 99 7.17 -11.14 -16.57
N LEU A 100 7.06 -10.49 -17.73
CA LEU A 100 5.83 -10.47 -18.50
C LEU A 100 5.79 -11.62 -19.49
N SER A 101 4.66 -12.34 -19.48
CA SER A 101 4.41 -13.42 -20.44
C SER A 101 4.21 -12.91 -21.87
N TYR A 102 3.86 -11.63 -22.02
CA TYR A 102 3.59 -10.96 -23.28
C TYR A 102 4.35 -9.65 -23.35
N GLN A 103 4.67 -9.21 -24.57
CA GLN A 103 5.36 -7.93 -24.74
C GLN A 103 4.42 -6.76 -24.44
N ALA A 104 4.79 -5.93 -23.49
CA ALA A 104 4.05 -4.73 -23.10
C ALA A 104 4.09 -3.67 -24.22
N VAL A 105 3.03 -2.87 -24.26
CA VAL A 105 2.83 -1.73 -25.15
C VAL A 105 2.45 -0.48 -24.36
N THR A 106 1.69 -0.65 -23.27
CA THR A 106 1.28 0.41 -22.32
C THR A 106 1.02 -0.22 -20.94
N SER A 107 1.04 0.56 -19.87
CA SER A 107 0.57 0.14 -18.55
C SER A 107 -0.24 1.23 -17.86
N LEU A 108 -0.92 0.83 -16.79
CA LEU A 108 -1.60 1.70 -15.86
C LEU A 108 -1.66 1.02 -14.49
N LEU A 109 -1.25 1.72 -13.44
CA LEU A 109 -1.51 1.33 -12.07
C LEU A 109 -2.87 1.88 -11.60
N GLN A 110 -3.75 1.01 -11.08
CA GLN A 110 -5.02 1.42 -10.47
C GLN A 110 -5.28 0.61 -9.19
N GLY A 111 -5.16 1.27 -8.03
CA GLY A 111 -5.27 0.64 -6.71
C GLY A 111 -4.23 -0.47 -6.55
N ASP A 112 -4.69 -1.68 -6.23
CA ASP A 112 -3.84 -2.86 -6.03
C ASP A 112 -3.47 -3.61 -7.31
N PHE A 113 -3.97 -3.16 -8.46
CA PHE A 113 -3.80 -3.83 -9.74
C PHE A 113 -2.94 -3.03 -10.69
N PHE A 114 -1.99 -3.73 -11.29
CA PHE A 114 -1.19 -3.24 -12.40
C PHE A 114 -1.73 -3.82 -13.71
N PHE A 115 -2.29 -2.95 -14.56
CA PHE A 115 -2.82 -3.34 -15.85
C PHE A 115 -1.79 -3.08 -16.95
N ILE A 116 -1.53 -4.11 -17.76
CA ILE A 116 -0.56 -4.04 -18.86
C ILE A 116 -1.30 -4.34 -20.16
N GLY A 117 -1.24 -3.37 -21.07
CA GLY A 117 -1.66 -3.55 -22.44
C GLY A 117 -0.52 -4.19 -23.22
N ALA A 118 -0.74 -5.41 -23.70
CA ALA A 118 0.25 -6.17 -24.41
C ALA A 118 -0.08 -6.31 -25.90
N LYS A 119 0.92 -6.80 -26.65
CA LYS A 119 0.75 -7.18 -28.06
C LYS A 119 -0.36 -8.20 -28.25
N GLU A 120 -0.85 -8.26 -29.48
CA GLU A 120 -1.96 -9.09 -29.92
C GLU A 120 -3.31 -8.71 -29.31
N GLY A 121 -3.40 -7.69 -28.44
CA GLY A 121 -4.67 -7.23 -27.86
C GLY A 121 -4.98 -7.85 -26.51
N ARG A 122 -3.94 -8.25 -25.77
CA ARG A 122 -4.06 -8.86 -24.45
C ARG A 122 -3.97 -7.82 -23.34
N LEU A 123 -4.89 -7.90 -22.39
CA LEU A 123 -4.77 -7.23 -21.10
C LEU A 123 -4.18 -8.23 -20.12
N VAL A 124 -3.10 -7.84 -19.43
CA VAL A 124 -2.53 -8.58 -18.31
C VAL A 124 -2.79 -7.77 -17.05
N SER A 125 -3.31 -8.39 -16.00
CA SER A 125 -3.39 -7.79 -14.67
C SER A 125 -2.42 -8.46 -13.73
N ILE A 126 -1.72 -7.68 -12.91
CA ILE A 126 -0.83 -8.17 -11.86
C ILE A 126 -1.29 -7.56 -10.54
N GLN A 127 -1.60 -8.38 -9.54
CA GLN A 127 -1.90 -7.89 -8.20
C GLN A 127 -0.60 -7.61 -7.44
N LYS A 128 -0.46 -6.41 -6.85
CA LYS A 128 0.81 -5.95 -6.25
C LYS A 128 1.32 -6.85 -5.13
N GLU A 129 0.44 -7.25 -4.20
CA GLU A 129 0.84 -8.00 -3.00
C GLU A 129 1.04 -9.49 -3.25
N SER A 130 0.10 -10.13 -3.96
CA SER A 130 0.15 -11.57 -4.21
C SER A 130 1.04 -11.95 -5.39
N HIS A 131 1.36 -10.99 -6.26
CA HIS A 131 1.99 -11.20 -7.56
C HIS A 131 1.15 -12.10 -8.49
N ASP A 132 -0.16 -12.24 -8.23
CA ASP A 132 -1.04 -13.04 -9.07
C ASP A 132 -1.25 -12.37 -10.43
N THR A 133 -1.00 -13.14 -11.49
CA THR A 133 -1.09 -12.66 -12.87
C THR A 133 -2.29 -13.29 -13.57
N SER A 134 -3.14 -12.45 -14.17
CA SER A 134 -4.20 -12.89 -15.07
C SER A 134 -4.03 -12.27 -16.46
N SER A 135 -4.49 -12.96 -17.50
CA SER A 135 -4.37 -12.48 -18.89
C SER A 135 -5.60 -12.81 -19.70
N TRP A 136 -6.10 -11.81 -20.44
CA TRP A 136 -7.28 -11.93 -21.28
C TRP A 136 -7.05 -11.36 -22.67
N GLN A 137 -7.49 -12.09 -23.68
CA GLN A 137 -7.43 -11.67 -25.08
C GLN A 137 -8.67 -10.82 -25.39
N LEU A 138 -8.54 -9.49 -25.31
CA LEU A 138 -9.67 -8.56 -25.43
C LEU A 138 -9.86 -8.05 -26.87
N HIS A 139 -8.75 -7.82 -27.57
CA HIS A 139 -8.73 -7.36 -28.96
C HIS A 139 -7.93 -8.31 -29.85
N LYS A 140 -7.89 -8.09 -31.17
CA LYS A 140 -7.04 -8.84 -32.12
C LYS A 140 -5.74 -8.11 -32.46
N SER A 141 -5.60 -6.88 -31.98
CA SER A 141 -4.50 -5.97 -32.27
C SER A 141 -3.97 -5.38 -30.98
N ASP A 142 -2.70 -4.99 -31.00
CA ASP A 142 -1.98 -4.47 -29.83
C ASP A 142 -2.79 -3.41 -29.06
N LEU A 143 -2.90 -3.59 -27.73
CA LEU A 143 -3.52 -2.61 -26.85
C LEU A 143 -2.61 -1.38 -26.77
N SER A 144 -3.08 -0.25 -27.30
CA SER A 144 -2.28 0.97 -27.41
C SER A 144 -2.57 2.00 -26.34
N SER A 145 -3.69 1.89 -25.63
CA SER A 145 -4.05 2.78 -24.52
C SER A 145 -5.04 2.07 -23.60
N ILE A 146 -4.86 2.29 -22.29
CA ILE A 146 -5.70 1.77 -21.23
C ILE A 146 -6.05 2.94 -20.31
N TRP A 147 -7.30 2.97 -19.85
CA TRP A 147 -7.73 3.79 -18.74
C TRP A 147 -8.61 2.93 -17.82
N SER A 148 -8.55 3.13 -16.51
CA SER A 148 -9.34 2.34 -15.56
C SER A 148 -9.68 3.19 -14.35
N ASP A 149 -10.81 2.86 -13.72
CA ASP A 149 -11.12 3.28 -12.37
C ASP A 149 -11.51 2.05 -11.52
N ASP A 150 -12.17 2.27 -10.39
CA ASP A 150 -12.57 1.20 -9.48
C ASP A 150 -13.59 0.22 -10.07
N ARG A 151 -14.32 0.62 -11.11
CA ARG A 151 -15.46 -0.14 -11.65
C ARG A 151 -15.20 -0.69 -13.03
N ILE A 152 -14.48 0.05 -13.88
CA ILE A 152 -14.35 -0.28 -15.29
C ILE A 152 -12.92 -0.19 -15.78
N ILE A 153 -12.70 -0.87 -16.91
CA ILE A 153 -11.47 -0.81 -17.70
C ILE A 153 -11.87 -0.39 -19.12
N CYS A 154 -11.25 0.64 -19.65
CA CYS A 154 -11.37 1.04 -21.05
C CYS A 154 -10.09 0.67 -21.79
N THR A 155 -10.24 0.01 -22.93
CA THR A 155 -9.09 -0.41 -23.76
C THR A 155 -9.27 0.05 -25.19
N SER A 156 -8.16 0.45 -25.82
CA SER A 156 -8.13 0.93 -27.20
C SER A 156 -6.96 0.31 -27.97
N THR A 157 -7.16 0.12 -29.27
CA THR A 157 -6.12 -0.34 -30.20
C THR A 157 -6.10 0.55 -31.43
N LYS A 158 -4.99 0.59 -32.17
CA LYS A 158 -4.92 1.39 -33.41
C LYS A 158 -5.84 0.92 -34.55
N LYS A 159 -6.46 -0.26 -34.45
CA LYS A 159 -7.16 -0.93 -35.58
C LYS A 159 -8.62 -1.29 -35.29
N GLU A 160 -9.03 -1.24 -34.04
CA GLU A 160 -10.36 -1.61 -33.56
C GLU A 160 -10.98 -0.42 -32.80
N GLU A 161 -12.29 -0.47 -32.62
CA GLU A 161 -13.03 0.43 -31.75
C GLU A 161 -12.60 0.24 -30.28
N PRO A 162 -12.53 1.32 -29.48
CA PRO A 162 -12.35 1.20 -28.04
C PRO A 162 -13.50 0.44 -27.39
N ARG A 163 -13.18 -0.28 -26.31
CA ARG A 163 -14.14 -1.08 -25.56
C ARG A 163 -14.09 -0.76 -24.08
N VAL A 164 -15.24 -0.89 -23.45
CA VAL A 164 -15.42 -0.73 -22.00
C VAL A 164 -15.73 -2.08 -21.41
N TRP A 165 -15.07 -2.41 -20.31
CA TRP A 165 -15.17 -3.66 -19.60
C TRP A 165 -15.53 -3.40 -18.13
N LEU A 166 -16.36 -4.24 -17.54
CA LEU A 166 -16.61 -4.25 -16.10
C LEU A 166 -15.43 -4.95 -15.41
N LYS A 167 -14.90 -4.33 -14.36
CA LYS A 167 -13.87 -4.92 -13.52
C LYS A 167 -14.53 -5.93 -12.58
N GLU A 168 -14.19 -7.20 -12.75
CA GLU A 168 -14.64 -8.29 -11.88
C GLU A 168 -13.47 -8.66 -10.95
N SER A 169 -13.74 -8.85 -9.66
CA SER A 169 -12.66 -9.11 -8.69
C SER A 169 -11.92 -10.43 -8.93
N ASP A 170 -12.64 -11.47 -9.32
CA ASP A 170 -12.11 -12.84 -9.43
C ASP A 170 -12.30 -13.48 -10.81
N SER A 171 -12.68 -12.71 -11.82
CA SER A 171 -13.00 -13.26 -13.15
C SER A 171 -12.58 -12.36 -14.30
N ALA A 172 -12.72 -12.88 -15.52
CA ALA A 172 -12.39 -12.12 -16.72
C ALA A 172 -13.30 -10.88 -16.84
N PRO A 173 -12.76 -9.71 -17.23
CA PRO A 173 -13.57 -8.52 -17.46
C PRO A 173 -14.68 -8.81 -18.48
N SER A 174 -15.90 -8.37 -18.17
CA SER A 174 -17.05 -8.55 -19.05
C SER A 174 -17.27 -7.30 -19.93
N GLU A 175 -17.52 -7.48 -21.23
CA GLU A 175 -17.71 -6.37 -22.16
C GLU A 175 -19.01 -5.61 -21.82
N LEU A 176 -18.90 -4.33 -21.48
CA LEU A 176 -20.04 -3.44 -21.21
C LEU A 176 -20.49 -2.72 -22.47
N ALA A 177 -19.54 -2.17 -23.24
CA ALA A 177 -19.85 -1.35 -24.40
C ALA A 177 -18.72 -1.29 -25.44
N ARG A 178 -19.10 -0.95 -26.68
CA ARG A 178 -18.18 -0.61 -27.78
C ARG A 178 -18.37 0.84 -28.17
N LEU A 179 -17.28 1.60 -28.22
CA LEU A 179 -17.29 3.03 -28.50
C LEU A 179 -17.03 3.27 -30.00
N ASP A 180 -17.93 2.80 -30.86
CA ASP A 180 -17.72 2.67 -32.32
C ASP A 180 -18.12 3.90 -33.16
N LYS A 181 -18.80 4.88 -32.56
CA LYS A 181 -19.48 5.97 -33.29
C LYS A 181 -18.57 6.97 -34.03
N LYS A 182 -17.28 7.09 -33.70
CA LYS A 182 -16.37 8.10 -34.28
C LYS A 182 -15.05 7.56 -34.86
N GLY A 183 -14.86 6.24 -34.92
CA GLY A 183 -13.74 5.62 -35.64
C GLY A 183 -12.92 4.61 -34.83
N LYS A 184 -11.82 4.16 -35.45
CA LYS A 184 -10.92 3.14 -34.90
C LYS A 184 -9.71 3.78 -34.25
N GLY A 185 -9.38 3.30 -33.06
CA GLY A 185 -8.21 3.68 -32.30
C GLY A 185 -8.16 5.10 -31.80
N GLY A 186 -7.49 5.23 -30.67
CA GLY A 186 -7.33 6.51 -29.99
C GLY A 186 -6.63 6.39 -28.64
N VAL A 187 -6.28 7.54 -28.10
CA VAL A 187 -5.88 7.71 -26.70
C VAL A 187 -7.13 7.70 -25.84
N LEU A 188 -7.08 7.05 -24.69
CA LEU A 188 -8.19 7.00 -23.74
C LEU A 188 -7.85 7.79 -22.47
N THR A 189 -8.85 8.47 -21.93
CA THR A 189 -8.87 8.94 -20.55
C THR A 189 -10.33 9.02 -20.09
N GLY A 190 -10.57 9.26 -18.81
CA GLY A 190 -11.92 9.30 -18.27
C GLY A 190 -11.97 10.01 -16.92
N ASN A 191 -13.20 10.32 -16.51
CA ASN A 191 -13.52 10.89 -15.21
C ASN A 191 -14.77 10.19 -14.63
N SER A 192 -15.41 10.76 -13.60
CA SER A 192 -16.58 10.16 -12.96
C SER A 192 -17.83 10.09 -13.87
N GLU A 193 -17.94 10.96 -14.88
CA GLU A 193 -19.13 11.12 -15.72
C GLU A 193 -18.93 10.62 -17.17
N PHE A 194 -17.71 10.75 -17.70
CA PHE A 194 -17.40 10.58 -19.12
C PHE A 194 -16.15 9.72 -19.37
N VAL A 195 -16.15 9.07 -20.53
CA VAL A 195 -14.97 8.48 -21.17
C VAL A 195 -14.64 9.28 -22.42
N PHE A 196 -13.38 9.68 -22.56
CA PHE A 196 -12.89 10.48 -23.66
C PHE A 196 -12.03 9.61 -24.59
N VAL A 197 -12.31 9.70 -25.89
CA VAL A 197 -11.57 8.98 -26.93
C VAL A 197 -10.98 9.99 -27.90
N GLY A 198 -9.67 10.20 -27.82
CA GLY A 198 -8.92 11.09 -28.71
C GLY A 198 -8.52 10.38 -29.99
N SER A 199 -8.94 10.89 -31.14
CA SER A 199 -8.70 10.26 -32.44
C SER A 199 -7.37 10.69 -33.07
N PRO A 200 -6.88 9.94 -34.07
CA PRO A 200 -5.74 10.37 -34.89
C PRO A 200 -5.99 11.65 -35.71
N SER A 201 -7.26 12.09 -35.89
CA SER A 201 -7.57 13.37 -36.56
C SER A 201 -7.54 14.57 -35.61
N GLY A 202 -7.43 14.33 -34.30
CA GLY A 202 -7.44 15.36 -33.25
C GLY A 202 -8.79 15.51 -32.56
N GLU A 203 -9.86 14.96 -33.13
CA GLU A 203 -11.20 15.00 -32.54
C GLU A 203 -11.27 14.17 -31.25
N ILE A 204 -12.03 14.65 -30.26
CA ILE A 204 -12.26 13.91 -29.02
C ILE A 204 -13.74 13.54 -28.94
N ALA A 205 -14.03 12.26 -28.96
CA ALA A 205 -15.37 11.75 -28.74
C ALA A 205 -15.62 11.59 -27.22
N VAL A 206 -16.73 12.17 -26.73
CA VAL A 206 -17.11 12.16 -25.31
C VAL A 206 -18.29 11.21 -25.13
N TYR A 207 -18.10 10.14 -24.35
CA TYR A 207 -19.10 9.12 -24.07
C TYR A 207 -19.56 9.18 -22.62
N GLU A 208 -20.87 9.11 -22.40
CA GLU A 208 -21.46 9.05 -21.06
C GLU A 208 -21.25 7.67 -20.42
N ARG A 209 -20.89 7.64 -19.13
CA ARG A 209 -20.60 6.38 -18.41
C ARG A 209 -21.82 5.56 -18.03
N THR A 210 -23.02 6.13 -18.08
CA THR A 210 -24.27 5.45 -17.71
C THR A 210 -24.81 4.64 -18.89
N GLU A 211 -24.93 5.27 -20.05
CA GLU A 211 -25.54 4.65 -21.25
C GLU A 211 -24.53 4.34 -22.37
N TRP A 212 -23.27 4.76 -22.23
CA TRP A 212 -22.21 4.60 -23.25
C TRP A 212 -22.54 5.25 -24.60
N ASN A 213 -23.44 6.23 -24.58
CA ASN A 213 -23.80 7.00 -25.75
C ASN A 213 -22.78 8.13 -25.99
N LEU A 214 -22.50 8.40 -27.27
CA LEU A 214 -21.75 9.58 -27.67
C LEU A 214 -22.57 10.82 -27.32
N SER A 215 -22.10 11.57 -26.32
CA SER A 215 -22.73 12.79 -25.84
C SER A 215 -22.40 13.96 -26.77
N LYS A 216 -21.11 14.13 -27.09
CA LYS A 216 -20.60 15.19 -27.97
C LYS A 216 -19.25 14.82 -28.58
N THR A 217 -18.82 15.61 -29.56
CA THR A 217 -17.47 15.55 -30.13
C THR A 217 -16.83 16.92 -29.99
N LEU A 218 -15.65 16.97 -29.38
CA LEU A 218 -14.85 18.17 -29.25
C LEU A 218 -13.95 18.24 -30.47
N GLU A 219 -14.16 19.26 -31.30
CA GLU A 219 -13.39 19.49 -32.51
C GLU A 219 -12.30 20.53 -32.22
N PRO A 220 -11.01 20.16 -32.22
CA PRO A 220 -9.96 21.10 -31.93
C PRO A 220 -9.85 22.15 -33.04
N LYS A 221 -9.47 23.37 -32.67
CA LYS A 221 -9.13 24.41 -33.66
C LYS A 221 -8.00 23.97 -34.60
N ILE A 222 -7.11 23.10 -34.12
CA ILE A 222 -5.96 22.59 -34.86
C ILE A 222 -6.11 21.08 -35.02
N SER A 223 -6.31 20.62 -36.25
CA SER A 223 -6.36 19.20 -36.56
C SER A 223 -4.96 18.59 -36.51
N SER A 224 -4.69 17.83 -35.46
CA SER A 224 -3.44 17.13 -35.22
C SER A 224 -3.71 15.94 -34.32
N ALA A 225 -2.99 14.83 -34.54
CA ALA A 225 -3.23 13.59 -33.80
C ALA A 225 -3.06 13.81 -32.29
N VAL A 226 -4.02 13.34 -31.51
CA VAL A 226 -3.94 13.33 -30.04
C VAL A 226 -2.82 12.37 -29.62
N SER A 227 -1.87 12.85 -28.83
CA SER A 227 -0.77 12.02 -28.29
C SER A 227 -1.01 11.59 -26.85
N SER A 228 -1.58 12.45 -26.01
CA SER A 228 -1.95 12.14 -24.63
C SER A 228 -3.11 13.01 -24.16
N MET A 229 -3.83 12.56 -23.13
CA MET A 229 -4.94 13.28 -22.52
C MET A 229 -4.97 13.05 -21.02
N TRP A 230 -5.36 14.07 -20.28
CA TRP A 230 -5.65 14.01 -18.86
C TRP A 230 -7.00 14.67 -18.58
N ALA A 231 -7.80 14.09 -17.70
CA ALA A 231 -9.13 14.59 -17.39
C ALA A 231 -9.38 14.63 -15.88
N SER A 232 -10.01 15.71 -15.42
CA SER A 232 -10.73 15.79 -14.16
C SER A 232 -12.24 15.82 -14.41
N ASN A 233 -13.03 15.97 -13.37
CA ASN A 233 -14.48 16.13 -13.50
C ASN A 233 -14.88 17.42 -14.24
N ASN A 234 -14.02 18.45 -14.26
CA ASN A 234 -14.33 19.76 -14.82
C ASN A 234 -13.48 20.13 -16.05
N TYR A 235 -12.25 19.61 -16.15
CA TYR A 235 -11.33 19.96 -17.23
C TYR A 235 -10.81 18.73 -17.97
N LEU A 236 -10.59 18.90 -19.28
CA LEU A 236 -9.87 17.95 -20.11
C LEU A 236 -8.70 18.68 -20.77
N ILE A 237 -7.49 18.18 -20.54
CA ILE A 237 -6.27 18.68 -21.19
C ILE A 237 -5.87 17.67 -22.25
N VAL A 238 -5.74 18.12 -23.49
CA VAL A 238 -5.40 17.30 -24.64
C VAL A 238 -4.10 17.77 -25.26
N ALA A 239 -3.11 16.88 -25.31
CA ALA A 239 -1.91 17.11 -26.08
C ALA A 239 -2.07 16.63 -27.51
N HIS A 240 -1.76 17.52 -28.43
CA HIS A 240 -1.60 17.22 -29.83
C HIS A 240 -0.13 16.99 -30.15
N SER A 241 0.12 16.03 -31.03
CA SER A 241 1.47 15.70 -31.52
C SER A 241 2.20 16.87 -32.20
N SER A 242 1.48 17.94 -32.56
CA SER A 242 2.01 19.18 -33.14
C SER A 242 2.54 20.20 -32.12
N GLY A 243 2.73 19.82 -30.86
CA GLY A 243 3.26 20.74 -29.83
C GLY A 243 2.20 21.64 -29.20
N HIS A 244 0.91 21.34 -29.38
CA HIS A 244 -0.18 22.16 -28.85
C HIS A 244 -0.91 21.42 -27.73
N LEU A 245 -1.31 22.16 -26.69
CA LEU A 245 -2.21 21.68 -25.63
C LEU A 245 -3.53 22.43 -25.74
N ALA A 246 -4.63 21.69 -25.84
CA ALA A 246 -5.97 22.27 -25.75
C ALA A 246 -6.56 21.96 -24.36
N VAL A 247 -7.14 22.96 -23.72
CA VAL A 247 -7.84 22.83 -22.44
C VAL A 247 -9.32 23.03 -22.69
N TRP A 248 -10.13 22.08 -22.24
CA TRP A 248 -11.57 22.04 -22.45
C TRP A 248 -12.31 22.00 -21.13
N ASP A 249 -13.46 22.67 -21.07
CA ASP A 249 -14.46 22.44 -20.03
C ASP A 249 -15.25 21.16 -20.38
N THR A 250 -15.21 20.15 -19.51
CA THR A 250 -15.85 18.85 -19.76
C THR A 250 -17.39 18.95 -19.79
N LYS A 251 -17.97 19.80 -18.93
CA LYS A 251 -19.42 19.96 -18.79
C LYS A 251 -19.99 20.77 -19.95
N ARG A 252 -19.40 21.92 -20.25
CA ARG A 252 -19.81 22.78 -21.37
C ARG A 252 -19.41 22.20 -22.72
N GLY A 253 -18.24 21.57 -22.81
CA GLY A 253 -17.66 21.12 -24.08
C GLY A 253 -17.02 22.24 -24.90
N ASP A 254 -16.70 23.37 -24.25
CA ASP A 254 -16.06 24.52 -24.88
C ASP A 254 -14.54 24.46 -24.68
N GLU A 255 -13.77 24.85 -25.70
CA GLU A 255 -12.32 25.02 -25.59
C GLU A 255 -12.05 26.31 -24.80
N VAL A 256 -11.53 26.18 -23.58
CA VAL A 256 -11.21 27.30 -22.68
C VAL A 256 -9.79 27.83 -22.89
N GLY A 257 -8.92 27.07 -23.55
CA GLY A 257 -7.59 27.57 -23.89
C GLY A 257 -6.82 26.69 -24.84
N ASN A 258 -5.80 27.30 -25.44
CA ASN A 258 -4.85 26.63 -26.31
C ASN A 258 -3.44 27.18 -26.01
N ILE A 259 -2.52 26.28 -25.75
CA ILE A 259 -1.13 26.57 -25.41
C ILE A 259 -0.27 25.97 -26.52
N GLU A 260 0.46 26.84 -27.22
CA GLU A 260 1.48 26.44 -28.18
C GLU A 260 2.82 26.33 -27.45
N LEU A 261 3.43 25.14 -27.50
CA LEU A 261 4.80 24.93 -27.11
C LEU A 261 5.64 24.90 -28.40
N ASP A 262 6.72 25.67 -28.45
CA ASP A 262 7.67 25.72 -29.58
C ASP A 262 8.51 24.42 -29.70
N VAL A 263 7.84 23.26 -29.71
CA VAL A 263 8.44 21.92 -29.67
C VAL A 263 7.77 20.98 -30.66
N ASN A 264 8.59 20.09 -31.23
CA ASN A 264 8.16 19.28 -32.37
C ASN A 264 7.17 18.17 -32.02
N LYS A 265 7.19 17.63 -30.79
CA LYS A 265 6.31 16.51 -30.42
C LYS A 265 6.13 16.37 -28.91
N ILE A 266 4.88 16.48 -28.47
CA ILE A 266 4.45 16.10 -27.13
C ILE A 266 4.16 14.60 -27.12
N VAL A 267 4.76 13.88 -26.18
CA VAL A 267 4.63 12.42 -26.03
C VAL A 267 3.58 12.09 -24.99
N TYR A 268 3.68 12.73 -23.82
CA TYR A 268 2.80 12.47 -22.69
C TYR A 268 2.52 13.76 -21.90
N LEU A 269 1.40 13.79 -21.18
CA LEU A 269 1.04 14.87 -20.28
C LEU A 269 0.38 14.30 -19.03
N THR A 270 0.58 14.95 -17.90
CA THR A 270 -0.22 14.75 -16.69
C THR A 270 -0.37 16.09 -15.97
N ALA A 271 -1.36 16.21 -15.09
CA ALA A 271 -1.63 17.43 -14.36
C ALA A 271 -1.70 17.18 -12.86
N ASP A 272 -1.26 18.18 -12.10
CA ASP A 272 -1.08 18.20 -10.65
C ASP A 272 -1.45 19.59 -10.14
N HIS A 273 -2.67 19.71 -9.61
CA HIS A 273 -3.27 20.98 -9.22
C HIS A 273 -3.19 22.03 -10.33
N ASP A 274 -2.39 23.09 -10.14
CA ASP A 274 -2.20 24.18 -11.08
C ASP A 274 -1.04 23.96 -12.06
N LEU A 275 -0.31 22.85 -11.92
CA LEU A 275 0.81 22.47 -12.75
C LEU A 275 0.41 21.42 -13.79
N VAL A 276 0.94 21.58 -14.99
CA VAL A 276 0.88 20.59 -16.06
C VAL A 276 2.30 20.22 -16.43
N TYR A 277 2.59 18.92 -16.34
CA TYR A 277 3.85 18.35 -16.74
C TYR A 277 3.71 17.79 -18.15
N VAL A 278 4.60 18.19 -19.05
CA VAL A 278 4.51 17.84 -20.48
C VAL A 278 5.81 17.22 -20.92
N ALA A 279 5.78 15.91 -21.20
CA ALA A 279 6.93 15.16 -21.70
C ALA A 279 7.05 15.35 -23.22
N THR A 280 8.23 15.77 -23.66
CA THR A 280 8.56 15.99 -25.06
C THR A 280 9.91 15.37 -25.38
N SER A 281 10.22 15.21 -26.67
CA SER A 281 11.55 14.76 -27.11
C SER A 281 12.70 15.72 -26.75
N ALA A 282 12.38 16.95 -26.32
CA ALA A 282 13.36 17.97 -25.98
C ALA A 282 13.54 18.16 -24.47
N GLY A 283 12.62 17.64 -23.66
CA GLY A 283 12.55 17.96 -22.24
C GLY A 283 11.16 17.75 -21.65
N ILE A 284 11.09 17.86 -20.33
CA ILE A 284 9.83 17.94 -19.59
C ILE A 284 9.56 19.41 -19.29
N PHE A 285 8.48 19.95 -19.85
CA PHE A 285 8.01 21.30 -19.55
C PHE A 285 7.12 21.27 -18.32
N ILE A 286 7.39 22.17 -17.39
CA ILE A 286 6.58 22.38 -16.20
C ILE A 286 5.86 23.71 -16.38
N LEU A 287 4.55 23.62 -16.60
CA LEU A 287 3.71 24.75 -16.94
C LEU A 287 2.75 25.01 -15.79
N GLN A 288 2.64 26.25 -15.34
CA GLN A 288 1.58 26.68 -14.45
C GLN A 288 0.44 27.26 -15.29
N LEU A 289 -0.75 26.66 -15.21
CA LEU A 289 -1.94 27.17 -15.89
C LEU A 289 -2.50 28.37 -15.13
N LYS A 290 -2.89 29.41 -15.88
CA LYS A 290 -3.44 30.64 -15.31
C LYS A 290 -4.69 31.10 -16.03
N VAL A 291 -5.70 31.47 -15.27
CA VAL A 291 -6.90 32.15 -15.76
C VAL A 291 -6.92 33.54 -15.16
N SER A 292 -7.00 34.57 -16.01
CA SER A 292 -7.00 35.97 -15.58
C SER A 292 -5.83 36.33 -14.64
N GLY A 293 -4.66 35.70 -14.84
CA GLY A 293 -3.45 35.89 -14.06
C GLY A 293 -3.38 35.13 -12.72
N LYS A 294 -4.41 34.38 -12.32
CA LYS A 294 -4.40 33.51 -11.13
C LYS A 294 -4.14 32.06 -11.52
N PRO A 295 -3.42 31.26 -10.70
CA PRO A 295 -3.26 29.83 -10.93
C PRO A 295 -4.62 29.11 -11.04
N LEU A 296 -4.75 28.25 -12.04
CA LEU A 296 -5.93 27.43 -12.26
C LEU A 296 -5.64 26.00 -11.77
N ASP A 297 -6.19 25.64 -10.62
CA ASP A 297 -6.18 24.24 -10.17
C ASP A 297 -7.15 23.43 -11.04
N VAL A 298 -6.61 22.51 -11.84
CA VAL A 298 -7.39 21.65 -12.73
C VAL A 298 -7.87 20.35 -12.05
N CYS A 299 -7.33 20.03 -10.86
CA CYS A 299 -7.66 18.85 -10.08
C CYS A 299 -8.77 19.09 -9.05
N SER A 300 -9.05 20.33 -8.66
CA SER A 300 -10.06 20.64 -7.65
C SER A 300 -11.47 20.16 -8.04
N GLU A 301 -12.21 19.55 -7.09
CA GLU A 301 -13.55 18.99 -7.32
C GLU A 301 -14.66 20.02 -7.54
N GLY A 302 -14.40 21.30 -7.26
CA GLY A 302 -15.23 22.36 -7.75
C GLY A 302 -14.80 22.74 -9.16
N PRO A 303 -15.71 23.12 -10.08
CA PRO A 303 -15.33 24.29 -10.84
C PRO A 303 -14.90 25.30 -9.77
N LEU A 304 -13.66 25.81 -9.82
CA LEU A 304 -13.48 27.23 -9.50
C LEU A 304 -14.67 27.84 -10.18
N VAL A 305 -15.71 28.20 -9.43
CA VAL A 305 -16.94 28.69 -10.03
C VAL A 305 -16.38 29.71 -10.97
N TRP A 306 -16.58 29.49 -12.28
CA TRP A 306 -16.39 30.53 -13.25
C TRP A 306 -17.52 31.48 -12.91
N GLN A 307 -17.44 32.13 -11.75
CA GLN A 307 -17.75 33.50 -11.60
C GLN A 307 -16.88 34.07 -12.71
N GLU A 308 -17.47 34.18 -13.89
CA GLU A 308 -18.03 35.46 -14.24
C GLU A 308 -17.98 36.40 -13.02
N SER A 309 -16.76 36.86 -12.73
CA SER A 309 -16.43 38.27 -12.58
C SER A 309 -16.79 38.99 -13.88
N LEU A 310 -17.93 38.68 -14.52
CA LEU A 310 -18.92 39.71 -14.69
C LEU A 310 -19.20 40.18 -13.28
N LEU A 311 -18.38 41.14 -12.81
CA LEU A 311 -18.82 42.17 -11.90
C LEU A 311 -20.25 42.48 -12.34
N LYS A 312 -21.24 41.88 -11.68
CA LYS A 312 -22.61 41.98 -12.20
C LYS A 312 -22.93 43.45 -12.08
N THR A 313 -23.18 44.10 -13.20
CA THR A 313 -23.39 45.55 -13.20
C THR A 313 -24.66 45.93 -12.43
N SER A 314 -25.53 44.95 -12.17
CA SER A 314 -26.78 45.10 -11.44
C SER A 314 -26.67 44.51 -10.02
N PRO A 315 -26.86 45.31 -8.96
CA PRO A 315 -26.97 44.80 -7.59
C PRO A 315 -28.10 43.78 -7.41
N TYR A 316 -29.19 43.90 -8.18
CA TYR A 316 -30.36 43.03 -8.04
C TYR A 316 -30.10 41.60 -8.53
N ASP A 317 -29.24 41.42 -9.54
CA ASP A 317 -28.91 40.10 -10.07
C ASP A 317 -28.00 39.31 -9.12
N VAL A 318 -27.18 40.04 -8.34
CA VAL A 318 -26.35 39.48 -7.27
C VAL A 318 -27.25 39.04 -6.11
N LEU A 319 -28.18 39.90 -5.69
CA LEU A 319 -29.12 39.58 -4.62
C LEU A 319 -30.04 38.41 -5.00
N GLU A 320 -30.60 38.38 -6.21
CA GLU A 320 -31.49 37.29 -6.63
C GLU A 320 -30.79 35.93 -6.63
N GLU A 321 -29.55 35.87 -7.11
CA GLU A 321 -28.77 34.63 -7.12
C GLU A 321 -28.34 34.21 -5.72
N SER A 322 -27.94 35.17 -4.88
CA SER A 322 -27.65 34.92 -3.46
C SER A 322 -28.88 34.35 -2.74
N LEU A 323 -30.08 34.87 -3.02
CA LEU A 323 -31.35 34.35 -2.50
C LEU A 323 -31.69 32.96 -3.04
N LYS A 324 -31.30 32.61 -4.28
CA LYS A 324 -31.48 31.26 -4.83
C LYS A 324 -30.61 30.25 -4.09
N LEU A 325 -29.34 30.59 -3.85
CA LEU A 325 -28.41 29.77 -3.07
C LEU A 325 -28.88 29.64 -1.61
N GLU A 326 -29.36 30.73 -0.99
CA GLU A 326 -29.95 30.71 0.34
C GLU A 326 -31.16 29.77 0.44
N ARG A 327 -32.04 29.77 -0.57
CA ARG A 327 -33.20 28.85 -0.63
C ARG A 327 -32.77 27.40 -0.84
N SER A 328 -31.77 27.17 -1.69
CA SER A 328 -31.15 25.85 -1.89
C SER A 328 -30.57 25.32 -0.57
N GLY A 329 -29.77 26.14 0.12
CA GLY A 329 -29.22 25.81 1.44
C GLY A 329 -30.30 25.55 2.48
N SER A 330 -31.38 26.32 2.46
CA SER A 330 -32.53 26.12 3.36
C SER A 330 -33.25 24.80 3.12
N GLN A 331 -33.40 24.42 1.85
CA GLN A 331 -34.00 23.14 1.49
C GLN A 331 -33.13 21.99 1.98
N LYS A 332 -31.81 22.03 1.69
CA LYS A 332 -30.84 21.04 2.16
C LYS A 332 -30.80 20.94 3.69
N TYR A 333 -30.92 22.08 4.39
CA TYR A 333 -31.01 22.11 5.84
C TYR A 333 -32.29 21.41 6.36
N GLN A 334 -33.43 21.61 5.70
CA GLN A 334 -34.68 20.90 6.05
C GLN A 334 -34.60 19.40 5.77
N ASP A 335 -33.88 19.02 4.72
CA ASP A 335 -33.67 17.63 4.34
C ASP A 335 -32.63 16.91 5.24
N GLY A 336 -32.01 17.63 6.19
CA GLY A 336 -31.02 17.09 7.12
C GLY A 336 -29.59 17.00 6.56
N LEU A 337 -29.36 17.54 5.35
CA LEU A 337 -28.07 17.58 4.66
C LEU A 337 -27.28 18.82 5.10
N TYR A 338 -26.87 18.86 6.37
CA TYR A 338 -26.30 20.08 6.97
C TYR A 338 -24.96 20.52 6.36
N HIS A 339 -24.09 19.57 5.97
CA HIS A 339 -22.81 19.88 5.32
C HIS A 339 -23.00 20.52 3.95
N GLU A 340 -23.94 20.00 3.15
CA GLU A 340 -24.26 20.59 1.86
C GLU A 340 -24.96 21.95 2.01
N ALA A 341 -25.77 22.12 3.06
CA ALA A 341 -26.39 23.40 3.37
C ALA A 341 -25.35 24.48 3.72
N ILE A 342 -24.30 24.12 4.48
CA ILE A 342 -23.16 25.00 4.79
C ILE A 342 -22.51 25.49 3.50
N ILE A 343 -22.21 24.59 2.57
CA ILE A 343 -21.58 24.93 1.29
C ILE A 343 -22.43 25.93 0.50
N GLU A 344 -23.75 25.73 0.41
CA GLU A 344 -24.64 26.67 -0.28
C GLU A 344 -24.69 28.05 0.39
N TYR A 345 -24.69 28.11 1.72
CA TYR A 345 -24.65 29.38 2.46
C TYR A 345 -23.31 30.09 2.32
N GLU A 346 -22.19 29.37 2.35
CA GLU A 346 -20.86 29.93 2.10
C GLU A 346 -20.74 30.45 0.67
N ASN A 347 -21.25 29.72 -0.32
CA ASN A 347 -21.30 30.16 -1.71
C ASN A 347 -22.14 31.44 -1.87
N ALA A 348 -23.29 31.52 -1.19
CA ALA A 348 -24.12 32.73 -1.18
C ALA A 348 -23.37 33.91 -0.54
N MET A 349 -22.67 33.69 0.57
CA MET A 349 -21.87 34.71 1.25
C MET A 349 -20.71 35.20 0.38
N GLN A 350 -20.00 34.26 -0.24
CA GLN A 350 -18.88 34.52 -1.12
C GLN A 350 -19.33 35.34 -2.34
N LEU A 351 -20.48 35.00 -2.93
CA LEU A 351 -21.07 35.76 -4.04
C LEU A 351 -21.34 37.23 -3.66
N ILE A 352 -21.80 37.49 -2.44
CA ILE A 352 -22.02 38.85 -1.92
C ILE A 352 -20.69 39.57 -1.68
N ILE A 353 -19.69 38.87 -1.13
CA ILE A 353 -18.35 39.44 -0.87
C ILE A 353 -17.68 39.84 -2.18
N ASP A 354 -17.67 38.95 -3.18
CA ASP A 354 -17.04 39.17 -4.47
C ASP A 354 -17.68 40.33 -5.24
N ASN A 355 -19.00 40.53 -5.06
CA ASN A 355 -19.77 41.59 -5.72
C ASN A 355 -20.03 42.83 -4.85
N THR A 356 -19.19 43.06 -3.83
CA THR A 356 -19.30 44.23 -2.93
C THR A 356 -19.39 45.57 -3.67
N HIS A 357 -18.72 45.70 -4.81
CA HIS A 357 -18.71 46.92 -5.63
C HIS A 357 -20.08 47.24 -6.24
N ALA A 358 -20.81 46.23 -6.75
CA ALA A 358 -22.14 46.40 -7.34
C ALA A 358 -23.20 46.66 -6.26
N LEU A 359 -23.04 46.03 -5.10
CA LEU A 359 -23.94 46.16 -3.97
C LEU A 359 -23.78 47.48 -3.19
N GLN A 360 -22.89 48.38 -3.60
CA GLN A 360 -22.80 49.73 -3.01
C GLN A 360 -24.08 50.55 -3.20
N GLU A 361 -24.86 50.23 -4.24
CA GLU A 361 -26.14 50.89 -4.52
C GLU A 361 -27.29 50.42 -3.59
N VAL A 362 -27.12 49.27 -2.92
CA VAL A 362 -28.11 48.62 -2.03
C VAL A 362 -27.47 48.13 -0.72
N PRO A 363 -26.86 49.04 0.07
CA PRO A 363 -26.07 48.65 1.24
C PRO A 363 -26.91 48.03 2.37
N ASP A 364 -28.17 48.46 2.52
CA ASP A 364 -29.05 47.98 3.58
C ASP A 364 -29.54 46.55 3.29
N GLU A 365 -29.94 46.27 2.05
CA GLU A 365 -30.35 44.94 1.60
C GLU A 365 -29.19 43.94 1.66
N ARG A 366 -27.99 44.39 1.28
CA ARG A 366 -26.76 43.60 1.44
C ARG A 366 -26.53 43.23 2.90
N GLN A 367 -26.58 44.20 3.81
CA GLN A 367 -26.29 43.94 5.23
C GLN A 367 -27.35 43.01 5.84
N LEU A 368 -28.63 43.18 5.47
CA LEU A 368 -29.70 42.30 5.90
C LEU A 368 -29.46 40.85 5.45
N LEU A 369 -29.11 40.65 4.17
CA LEU A 369 -28.87 39.32 3.63
C LEU A 369 -27.62 38.65 4.23
N ILE A 370 -26.54 39.42 4.46
CA ILE A 370 -25.35 38.93 5.17
C ILE A 370 -25.72 38.45 6.58
N ASN A 371 -26.43 39.28 7.35
CA ASN A 371 -26.82 38.92 8.72
C ASN A 371 -27.71 37.65 8.76
N GLU A 372 -28.60 37.51 7.77
CA GLU A 372 -29.48 36.35 7.65
C GLU A 372 -28.70 35.08 7.25
N LEU A 373 -27.79 35.17 6.29
CA LEU A 373 -26.90 34.09 5.90
C LEU A 373 -25.97 33.67 7.04
N ASP A 374 -25.36 34.62 7.76
CA ASP A 374 -24.51 34.35 8.93
C ASP A 374 -25.28 33.57 10.00
N THR A 375 -26.52 33.99 10.28
CA THR A 375 -27.38 33.30 11.26
C THR A 375 -27.71 31.87 10.82
N ARG A 376 -27.99 31.66 9.53
CA ARG A 376 -28.35 30.34 8.99
C ARG A 376 -27.13 29.42 8.87
N LEU A 377 -26.01 29.96 8.42
CA LEU A 377 -24.72 29.28 8.37
C LEU A 377 -24.30 28.83 9.77
N GLY A 378 -24.38 29.70 10.78
CA GLY A 378 -24.10 29.35 12.18
C GLY A 378 -24.94 28.18 12.67
N LYS A 379 -26.24 28.17 12.38
CA LYS A 379 -27.13 27.05 12.75
C LYS A 379 -26.81 25.76 12.01
N ALA A 380 -26.50 25.84 10.71
CA ALA A 380 -26.10 24.69 9.91
C ALA A 380 -24.78 24.08 10.41
N LEU A 381 -23.79 24.91 10.71
CA LEU A 381 -22.51 24.52 11.32
C LEU A 381 -22.72 23.80 12.66
N LEU A 382 -23.54 24.37 13.55
CA LEU A 382 -23.84 23.74 14.84
C LEU A 382 -24.53 22.38 14.66
N LYS A 383 -25.51 22.27 13.76
CA LYS A 383 -26.20 20.99 13.49
C LYS A 383 -25.29 19.94 12.86
N ALA A 384 -24.45 20.33 11.91
CA ALA A 384 -23.46 19.46 11.29
C ALA A 384 -22.49 18.91 12.35
N LYS A 385 -21.95 19.79 13.21
CA LYS A 385 -21.05 19.38 14.30
C LYS A 385 -21.72 18.51 15.37
N ILE A 386 -22.99 18.77 15.71
CA ILE A 386 -23.75 17.89 16.62
C ILE A 386 -23.85 16.47 16.02
N GLN A 387 -24.17 16.34 14.73
CA GLN A 387 -24.23 15.03 14.08
C GLN A 387 -22.87 14.31 14.06
N GLU A 388 -21.80 15.05 13.77
CA GLU A 388 -20.43 14.51 13.79
C GLU A 388 -20.03 14.00 15.19
N VAL A 389 -20.29 14.79 16.24
CA VAL A 389 -20.02 14.42 17.63
C VAL A 389 -20.86 13.20 18.05
N GLN A 390 -22.14 13.13 17.64
CA GLN A 390 -23.01 11.99 17.95
C GLN A 390 -22.58 10.70 17.23
N ALA A 391 -22.06 10.80 16.00
CA ALA A 391 -21.50 9.67 15.28
C ALA A 391 -20.24 9.14 15.99
N LEU A 392 -19.30 10.03 16.35
CA LEU A 392 -18.11 9.66 17.11
C LEU A 392 -18.44 9.04 18.47
N HIS A 393 -19.48 9.55 19.14
CA HIS A 393 -19.97 8.97 20.38
C HIS A 393 -20.42 7.52 20.20
N PHE A 394 -21.15 7.21 19.13
CA PHE A 394 -21.58 5.85 18.83
C PHE A 394 -20.38 4.93 18.57
N ASP A 395 -19.44 5.37 17.74
CA ASP A 395 -18.27 4.58 17.35
C ASP A 395 -17.33 4.30 18.53
N ILE A 396 -17.00 5.31 19.36
CA ILE A 396 -16.16 5.13 20.55
C ILE A 396 -16.82 4.18 21.54
N LYS A 397 -18.14 4.29 21.70
CA LYS A 397 -18.89 3.40 22.58
C LYS A 397 -18.85 1.97 22.06
N GLN A 398 -19.02 1.76 20.75
CA GLN A 398 -18.89 0.44 20.14
C GLN A 398 -17.49 -0.14 20.39
N LEU A 399 -16.41 0.64 20.19
CA LEU A 399 -15.06 0.17 20.45
C LEU A 399 -14.84 -0.17 21.93
N SER A 400 -15.41 0.63 22.84
CA SER A 400 -15.35 0.35 24.28
C SER A 400 -16.12 -0.92 24.64
N GLU A 401 -17.27 -1.18 24.03
CA GLU A 401 -18.05 -2.40 24.21
C GLU A 401 -17.29 -3.62 23.67
N GLU A 402 -16.65 -3.51 22.50
CA GLU A 402 -15.77 -4.56 21.95
C GLU A 402 -14.58 -4.86 22.88
N LEU A 403 -13.92 -3.83 23.40
CA LEU A 403 -12.85 -3.98 24.38
C LEU A 403 -13.32 -4.63 25.67
N GLN A 404 -14.54 -4.33 26.13
CA GLN A 404 -15.07 -4.84 27.38
C GLN A 404 -15.59 -6.28 27.25
N GLU A 405 -16.29 -6.58 26.17
CA GLU A 405 -16.94 -7.89 25.95
C GLU A 405 -16.01 -8.89 25.27
N ARG A 406 -15.28 -8.47 24.23
CA ARG A 406 -14.43 -9.37 23.42
C ARG A 406 -12.95 -9.32 23.82
N LYS A 407 -12.51 -8.25 24.51
CA LYS A 407 -11.10 -8.01 24.88
C LYS A 407 -10.14 -8.23 23.70
N GLN A 408 -10.59 -7.79 22.53
CA GLN A 408 -9.90 -7.84 21.25
C GLN A 408 -10.37 -6.62 20.44
N THR A 409 -9.46 -5.99 19.71
CA THR A 409 -9.79 -4.96 18.73
C THR A 409 -9.33 -5.43 17.36
N GLU A 410 -10.20 -5.36 16.36
CA GLU A 410 -9.82 -5.63 14.96
C GLU A 410 -8.97 -4.49 14.37
N MET A 411 -9.04 -3.30 14.98
CA MET A 411 -8.24 -2.14 14.61
C MET A 411 -6.78 -2.27 15.07
N ASN A 412 -5.84 -1.87 14.22
CA ASN A 412 -4.45 -1.79 14.62
C ASN A 412 -4.27 -0.72 15.69
N PRO A 413 -3.27 -0.87 16.57
CA PRO A 413 -3.06 0.11 17.63
C PRO A 413 -2.76 1.53 17.15
N GLU A 414 -2.07 1.67 16.01
CA GLU A 414 -1.81 2.98 15.42
C GLU A 414 -3.09 3.65 14.91
N ASP A 415 -4.05 2.85 14.43
CA ASP A 415 -5.34 3.34 13.94
C ASP A 415 -6.20 3.81 15.12
N VAL A 416 -6.19 3.09 16.25
CA VAL A 416 -6.85 3.50 17.49
C VAL A 416 -6.26 4.81 18.02
N ASP A 417 -4.93 4.96 18.03
CA ASP A 417 -4.27 6.20 18.48
C ASP A 417 -4.60 7.39 17.55
N ARG A 418 -4.65 7.18 16.23
CA ARG A 418 -5.11 8.19 15.26
C ARG A 418 -6.57 8.56 15.50
N TYR A 419 -7.40 7.57 15.80
CA TYR A 419 -8.82 7.76 16.04
C TYR A 419 -9.06 8.59 17.32
N TRP A 420 -8.30 8.34 18.39
CA TRP A 420 -8.31 9.14 19.63
C TRP A 420 -7.86 10.59 19.39
N ALA A 421 -6.81 10.77 18.60
CA ALA A 421 -6.33 12.10 18.24
C ALA A 421 -7.36 12.87 17.39
N SER A 422 -8.07 12.18 16.50
CA SER A 422 -9.16 12.75 15.69
C SER A 422 -10.33 13.19 16.56
N ALA A 423 -10.84 12.30 17.42
CA ALA A 423 -11.93 12.62 18.34
C ALA A 423 -11.58 13.79 19.27
N GLY A 424 -10.35 13.81 19.81
CA GLY A 424 -9.86 14.93 20.63
C GLY A 424 -9.73 16.25 19.86
N ARG A 425 -9.47 16.20 18.55
CA ARG A 425 -9.48 17.40 17.69
C ARG A 425 -10.90 17.90 17.48
N VAL A 426 -11.84 17.02 17.14
CA VAL A 426 -13.26 17.36 16.93
C VAL A 426 -13.87 17.96 18.19
N ILE A 427 -13.56 17.43 19.38
CA ILE A 427 -13.97 18.01 20.66
C ILE A 427 -13.50 19.46 20.79
N LYS A 428 -12.21 19.74 20.52
CA LYS A 428 -11.65 21.09 20.63
C LYS A 428 -12.27 22.06 19.62
N GLU A 429 -12.38 21.66 18.36
CA GLU A 429 -13.00 22.47 17.32
C GLU A 429 -14.47 22.77 17.64
N SER A 430 -15.19 21.76 18.13
CA SER A 430 -16.61 21.91 18.49
C SER A 430 -16.81 22.80 19.71
N ARG A 431 -15.89 22.79 20.70
CA ARG A 431 -15.92 23.75 21.82
C ARG A 431 -15.71 25.19 21.34
N VAL A 432 -14.73 25.42 20.47
CA VAL A 432 -14.48 26.75 19.89
C VAL A 432 -15.71 27.24 19.13
N LEU A 433 -16.37 26.36 18.36
CA LEU A 433 -17.60 26.72 17.64
C LEU A 433 -18.76 27.03 18.58
N ALA A 434 -18.96 26.22 19.63
CA ALA A 434 -19.99 26.45 20.63
C ALA A 434 -19.78 27.79 21.37
N ASP A 435 -18.55 28.10 21.75
CA ASP A 435 -18.18 29.36 22.39
C ASP A 435 -18.39 30.56 21.45
N ALA A 436 -18.06 30.42 20.16
CA ALA A 436 -18.25 31.46 19.15
C ALA A 436 -19.73 31.76 18.88
N GLN A 437 -20.64 30.83 19.16
CA GLN A 437 -22.08 30.92 18.93
C GLN A 437 -22.88 30.82 20.24
N SER A 438 -22.33 31.35 21.35
CA SER A 438 -22.86 31.18 22.72
C SER A 438 -24.32 31.62 22.91
N ASP A 439 -24.82 32.48 22.01
CA ASP A 439 -26.18 33.02 22.07
C ASP A 439 -27.24 32.10 21.44
N ASP A 440 -26.84 31.02 20.76
CA ASP A 440 -27.74 30.04 20.14
C ASP A 440 -27.98 28.82 21.06
N MET A 441 -29.24 28.37 21.19
CA MET A 441 -29.60 27.17 21.96
C MET A 441 -28.89 25.90 21.45
N LEU A 442 -28.56 25.83 20.17
CA LEU A 442 -27.81 24.71 19.60
C LEU A 442 -26.36 24.64 20.09
N SER A 443 -25.76 25.77 20.50
CA SER A 443 -24.42 25.78 21.11
C SER A 443 -24.43 25.06 22.47
N LEU A 444 -25.50 25.23 23.26
CA LEU A 444 -25.69 24.51 24.52
C LEU A 444 -25.90 23.01 24.30
N GLN A 445 -26.64 22.64 23.25
CA GLN A 445 -26.78 21.23 22.87
C GLN A 445 -25.44 20.64 22.46
N LEU A 446 -24.67 21.33 21.62
CA LEU A 446 -23.34 20.90 21.20
C LEU A 446 -22.40 20.75 22.39
N THR A 447 -22.42 21.70 23.33
CA THR A 447 -21.62 21.63 24.56
C THR A 447 -21.96 20.38 25.38
N HIS A 448 -23.24 20.07 25.54
CA HIS A 448 -23.68 18.87 26.26
C HIS A 448 -23.19 17.58 25.59
N GLU A 449 -23.31 17.48 24.27
CA GLU A 449 -22.84 16.31 23.50
C GLU A 449 -21.32 16.18 23.55
N ILE A 450 -20.59 17.29 23.51
CA ILE A 450 -19.13 17.30 23.68
C ILE A 450 -18.74 16.77 25.06
N ASP A 451 -19.40 17.20 26.13
CA ASP A 451 -19.04 16.77 27.48
C ASP A 451 -19.32 15.27 27.69
N ILE A 452 -20.36 14.74 27.07
CA ILE A 452 -20.64 13.30 27.03
C ILE A 452 -19.52 12.57 26.27
N LEU A 453 -19.17 13.05 25.08
CA LEU A 453 -18.11 12.45 24.25
C LEU A 453 -16.75 12.47 24.97
N ASP A 454 -16.39 13.59 25.61
CA ASP A 454 -15.13 13.77 26.35
C ASP A 454 -15.04 12.76 27.50
N SER A 455 -16.12 12.59 28.27
CA SER A 455 -16.17 11.59 29.35
C SER A 455 -16.00 10.16 28.81
N ILE A 456 -16.71 9.81 27.73
CA ILE A 456 -16.69 8.46 27.16
C ILE A 456 -15.33 8.16 26.52
N LEU A 457 -14.72 9.15 25.86
CA LEU A 457 -13.40 9.03 25.28
C LEU A 457 -12.35 8.76 26.37
N ILE A 458 -12.39 9.51 27.48
CA ILE A 458 -11.47 9.29 28.61
C ILE A 458 -11.64 7.88 29.17
N ASP A 459 -12.87 7.43 29.40
CA ASP A 459 -13.15 6.10 29.91
C ASP A 459 -12.62 5.02 28.95
N ALA A 460 -12.91 5.13 27.65
CA ALA A 460 -12.44 4.21 26.62
C ALA A 460 -10.89 4.17 26.51
N MET A 461 -10.24 5.33 26.58
CA MET A 461 -8.77 5.43 26.58
C MET A 461 -8.16 4.70 27.78
N THR A 462 -8.71 4.90 28.99
CA THR A 462 -8.19 4.22 30.18
C THR A 462 -8.37 2.70 30.10
N LEU A 463 -9.50 2.22 29.58
CA LEU A 463 -9.74 0.80 29.34
C LEU A 463 -8.74 0.22 28.33
N TYR A 464 -8.48 0.96 27.25
CA TYR A 464 -7.52 0.56 26.22
C TYR A 464 -6.09 0.49 26.76
N ASP A 465 -5.66 1.46 27.56
CA ASP A 465 -4.33 1.48 28.17
C ASP A 465 -4.10 0.28 29.09
N VAL A 466 -5.08 -0.03 29.95
CA VAL A 466 -5.04 -1.22 30.81
C VAL A 466 -4.96 -2.50 29.98
N PHE A 467 -5.74 -2.59 28.91
CA PHE A 467 -5.69 -3.72 27.99
C PHE A 467 -4.30 -3.88 27.33
N ARG A 468 -3.71 -2.79 26.81
CA ARG A 468 -2.36 -2.84 26.23
C ARG A 468 -1.29 -3.22 27.24
N GLU A 469 -1.42 -2.78 28.49
CA GLU A 469 -0.49 -3.17 29.54
C GLU A 469 -0.48 -4.70 29.74
N THR A 470 -1.66 -5.33 29.76
CA THR A 470 -1.75 -6.79 29.91
C THR A 470 -1.15 -7.56 28.72
N ILE A 471 -1.35 -7.07 27.49
CA ILE A 471 -0.70 -7.64 26.29
C ILE A 471 0.81 -7.49 26.38
N ASN A 472 1.31 -6.31 26.74
CA ASN A 472 2.73 -6.04 26.85
C ASN A 472 3.41 -6.93 27.91
N GLN A 473 2.73 -7.19 29.03
CA GLN A 473 3.22 -8.12 30.05
C GLN A 473 3.33 -9.55 29.51
N ALA A 474 2.36 -10.03 28.72
CA ALA A 474 2.39 -11.34 28.09
C ALA A 474 3.49 -11.47 27.02
N ILE A 475 3.68 -10.43 26.19
CA ILE A 475 4.76 -10.37 25.19
C ILE A 475 6.12 -10.31 25.89
N ALA A 476 6.26 -9.55 26.96
CA ALA A 476 7.51 -9.46 27.72
C ALA A 476 7.90 -10.82 28.32
N LEU A 477 6.93 -11.55 28.88
CA LEU A 477 7.15 -12.90 29.41
C LEU A 477 7.64 -13.87 28.31
N THR A 478 6.99 -13.89 27.15
CA THR A 478 7.36 -14.78 26.05
C THR A 478 8.74 -14.44 25.47
N ARG A 479 9.04 -13.15 25.30
CA ARG A 479 10.37 -12.66 24.88
C ARG A 479 11.47 -12.98 25.89
N GLN A 480 11.20 -12.86 27.18
CA GLN A 480 12.17 -13.21 28.23
C GLN A 480 12.58 -14.69 28.09
N ILE A 481 11.59 -15.58 28.00
CA ILE A 481 11.82 -17.03 27.87
C ILE A 481 12.58 -17.34 26.58
N SER A 482 12.22 -16.71 25.46
CA SER A 482 12.91 -16.88 24.17
C SER A 482 14.37 -16.43 24.22
N ASN A 483 14.65 -15.29 24.86
CA ASN A 483 16.02 -14.79 25.00
C ASN A 483 16.89 -15.71 25.89
N GLU A 484 16.32 -16.22 26.98
CA GLU A 484 17.00 -17.18 27.85
C GLU A 484 17.24 -18.52 27.13
N TRP A 485 16.27 -18.97 26.32
CA TRP A 485 16.41 -20.12 25.43
C TRP A 485 17.59 -19.97 24.46
N HIS A 486 17.63 -18.89 23.68
CA HIS A 486 18.73 -18.62 22.75
C HIS A 486 20.08 -18.49 23.43
N LYS A 487 20.12 -17.96 24.66
CA LYS A 487 21.35 -17.89 25.45
C LYS A 487 21.89 -19.28 25.81
N MET A 488 21.02 -20.23 26.11
CA MET A 488 21.41 -21.63 26.37
C MET A 488 21.84 -22.36 25.09
N GLU A 489 21.21 -22.07 23.95
CA GLU A 489 21.65 -22.56 22.64
C GLU A 489 23.09 -22.13 22.35
N ARG A 490 23.37 -20.83 22.50
CA ARG A 490 24.71 -20.25 22.28
C ARG A 490 25.77 -20.80 23.24
N LYS A 491 25.41 -21.06 24.50
CA LYS A 491 26.31 -21.60 25.52
C LYS A 491 26.56 -23.11 25.40
N ARG A 492 25.87 -23.81 24.49
CA ARG A 492 25.94 -25.28 24.34
C ARG A 492 25.71 -26.03 25.67
N SER A 493 24.71 -25.58 26.45
CA SER A 493 24.29 -26.29 27.66
C SER A 493 23.83 -27.71 27.36
N SER A 494 23.86 -28.59 28.37
CA SER A 494 23.45 -29.99 28.21
C SER A 494 21.96 -30.09 27.87
N LEU A 495 21.56 -31.20 27.23
CA LEU A 495 20.15 -31.45 26.92
C LEU A 495 19.29 -31.58 28.18
N VAL A 496 19.87 -32.07 29.29
CA VAL A 496 19.20 -32.17 30.60
C VAL A 496 18.89 -30.77 31.15
N ASP A 497 19.88 -29.86 31.16
CA ASP A 497 19.68 -28.48 31.65
C ASP A 497 18.64 -27.72 30.81
N ARG A 498 18.59 -27.99 29.50
CA ARG A 498 17.61 -27.39 28.57
C ARG A 498 16.21 -27.92 28.82
N LYS A 499 16.07 -29.21 29.15
CA LYS A 499 14.79 -29.84 29.50
C LYS A 499 14.22 -29.22 30.79
N ASP A 500 15.04 -29.10 31.83
CA ASP A 500 14.63 -28.54 33.13
C ASP A 500 14.19 -27.06 33.00
N PHE A 501 14.90 -26.28 32.17
CA PHE A 501 14.50 -24.92 31.86
C PHE A 501 13.15 -24.85 31.14
N LEU A 502 12.96 -25.68 30.11
CA LEU A 502 11.70 -25.69 29.35
C LEU A 502 10.54 -26.12 30.23
N GLU A 503 10.73 -27.10 31.10
CA GLU A 503 9.70 -27.52 32.06
C GLU A 503 9.30 -26.36 32.99
N THR A 504 10.28 -25.62 33.52
CA THR A 504 10.05 -24.46 34.37
C THR A 504 9.34 -23.33 33.61
N SER A 505 9.74 -23.09 32.36
CA SER A 505 9.18 -22.04 31.50
C SER A 505 7.75 -22.37 31.05
N ILE A 506 7.47 -23.64 30.72
CA ILE A 506 6.14 -24.16 30.42
C ILE A 506 5.22 -23.95 31.63
N ARG A 507 5.65 -24.29 32.85
CA ARG A 507 4.87 -24.05 34.07
C ARG A 507 4.57 -22.57 34.29
N ARG A 508 5.53 -21.67 34.04
CA ARG A 508 5.32 -20.21 34.14
C ARG A 508 4.29 -19.71 33.13
N ILE A 509 4.36 -20.16 31.88
CA ILE A 509 3.39 -19.80 30.84
C ILE A 509 2.01 -20.38 31.16
N THR A 510 1.92 -21.62 31.64
CA THR A 510 0.65 -22.24 32.07
C THR A 510 0.03 -21.50 33.23
N SER A 511 0.80 -21.11 34.25
CA SER A 511 0.29 -20.30 35.37
C SER A 511 -0.20 -18.92 34.90
N ALA A 512 0.48 -18.29 33.94
CA ALA A 512 0.03 -17.04 33.34
C ALA A 512 -1.24 -17.22 32.47
N LEU A 513 -1.36 -18.36 31.80
CA LEU A 513 -2.53 -18.73 31.00
C LEU A 513 -3.76 -19.02 31.88
N ASP A 514 -3.57 -19.63 33.06
CA ASP A 514 -4.63 -19.90 34.02
C ASP A 514 -5.12 -18.62 34.73
N ALA A 515 -4.23 -17.65 34.89
CA ALA A 515 -4.57 -16.31 35.38
C ALA A 515 -5.20 -15.42 34.30
N ALA A 516 -5.02 -15.76 33.02
CA ALA A 516 -5.63 -15.06 31.90
C ALA A 516 -7.09 -15.49 31.71
N GLU A 517 -7.94 -14.52 31.43
CA GLU A 517 -9.36 -14.76 31.19
C GLU A 517 -9.60 -15.63 29.92
N PRO A 518 -10.74 -16.36 29.85
CA PRO A 518 -10.98 -17.40 28.85
C PRO A 518 -11.06 -16.91 27.41
N GLU A 519 -11.43 -15.66 27.18
CA GLU A 519 -11.56 -15.05 25.85
C GLU A 519 -10.74 -13.75 25.83
N GLY A 520 -9.68 -13.71 25.02
CA GLY A 520 -8.80 -12.54 24.92
C GLY A 520 -7.50 -12.80 24.17
N GLU A 521 -6.93 -11.74 23.59
CA GLU A 521 -5.70 -11.79 22.80
C GLU A 521 -4.50 -12.31 23.59
N VAL A 522 -4.40 -11.95 24.88
CA VAL A 522 -3.39 -12.43 25.82
C VAL A 522 -3.34 -13.95 25.88
N ARG A 523 -4.51 -14.62 25.92
CA ARG A 523 -4.60 -16.08 25.97
C ARG A 523 -4.09 -16.70 24.66
N THR A 524 -4.38 -16.09 23.52
CA THR A 524 -3.90 -16.54 22.21
C THR A 524 -2.37 -16.47 22.12
N ILE A 525 -1.78 -15.35 22.53
CA ILE A 525 -0.32 -15.14 22.57
C ILE A 525 0.35 -16.20 23.48
N LEU A 526 -0.16 -16.36 24.71
CA LEU A 526 0.39 -17.31 25.67
C LEU A 526 0.22 -18.77 25.22
N ARG A 527 -0.93 -19.13 24.61
CA ARG A 527 -1.17 -20.48 24.08
C ARG A 527 -0.23 -20.81 22.92
N TYR A 528 -0.05 -19.88 21.97
CA TYR A 528 0.86 -20.08 20.85
C TYR A 528 2.30 -20.31 21.33
N ALA A 529 2.76 -19.51 22.29
CA ALA A 529 4.07 -19.69 22.90
C ALA A 529 4.18 -21.04 23.64
N LEU A 530 3.16 -21.42 24.41
CA LEU A 530 3.10 -22.69 25.14
C LEU A 530 3.24 -23.89 24.20
N ASP A 531 2.49 -23.91 23.09
CA ASP A 531 2.52 -24.99 22.12
C ASP A 531 3.88 -25.09 21.42
N GLY A 532 4.51 -23.95 21.13
CA GLY A 532 5.88 -23.89 20.61
C GLY A 532 6.90 -24.54 21.56
N TYR A 533 6.90 -24.13 22.83
CA TYR A 533 7.84 -24.66 23.82
C TYR A 533 7.58 -26.13 24.18
N LYS A 534 6.32 -26.59 24.18
CA LYS A 534 5.99 -28.01 24.37
C LYS A 534 6.56 -28.91 23.28
N LYS A 535 6.46 -28.50 22.01
CA LYS A 535 7.05 -29.25 20.89
C LYS A 535 8.56 -29.41 21.05
N ILE A 536 9.26 -28.35 21.46
CA ILE A 536 10.72 -28.39 21.69
C ILE A 536 11.03 -29.32 22.88
N PHE A 537 10.24 -29.24 23.96
CA PHE A 537 10.39 -30.10 25.13
C PHE A 537 10.25 -31.59 24.77
N GLU A 538 9.21 -31.96 24.01
CA GLU A 538 8.96 -33.34 23.56
C GLU A 538 10.10 -33.87 22.67
N GLN A 539 10.65 -33.04 21.79
CA GLN A 539 11.80 -33.42 20.96
C GLN A 539 13.04 -33.73 21.80
N ILE A 540 13.33 -32.91 22.81
CA ILE A 540 14.49 -33.12 23.69
C ILE A 540 14.30 -34.38 24.54
N ASP A 541 13.09 -34.60 25.05
CA ASP A 541 12.75 -35.80 25.83
C ASP A 541 12.92 -37.09 25.01
N TRP A 542 12.51 -37.06 23.75
CA TRP A 542 12.72 -38.17 22.82
C TRP A 542 14.21 -38.46 22.54
N ILE A 543 15.03 -37.41 22.34
CA ILE A 543 16.48 -37.57 22.11
C ILE A 543 17.16 -38.20 23.34
N ILE A 544 16.79 -37.77 24.55
CA ILE A 544 17.36 -38.32 25.78
C ILE A 544 16.96 -39.79 25.94
N SER A 545 15.68 -40.12 25.77
CA SER A 545 15.17 -41.50 25.93
C SER A 545 15.67 -42.47 24.86
N SER A 546 15.89 -42.03 23.62
CA SER A 546 16.48 -42.87 22.56
C SER A 546 17.95 -43.18 22.81
N SER A 547 18.72 -42.23 23.35
CA SER A 547 20.14 -42.42 23.68
C SER A 547 20.39 -43.43 24.82
N GLU A 548 19.39 -43.68 25.68
CA GLU A 548 19.47 -44.71 26.73
C GLU A 548 19.13 -46.13 26.21
N SER A 549 18.61 -46.25 24.98
CA SER A 549 18.11 -47.53 24.43
C SER A 549 19.07 -48.24 23.45
N GLU A 550 20.15 -47.61 23.01
CA GLU A 550 21.16 -48.21 22.13
C GLU A 550 22.31 -48.87 22.92
N SER A 551 22.05 -50.02 23.52
CA SER A 551 23.09 -51.01 23.83
C SER A 551 22.92 -52.21 22.90
N GLU A 552 23.19 -52.02 21.60
CA GLU A 552 23.07 -53.09 20.58
C GLU A 552 24.17 -54.14 20.72
N GLN A 553 23.79 -55.42 20.58
CA GLN A 553 24.69 -56.57 20.56
C GLN A 553 25.55 -56.54 19.28
N VAL A 554 26.86 -56.36 19.44
CA VAL A 554 27.83 -56.06 18.36
C VAL A 554 28.10 -57.22 17.38
N LEU A 555 27.67 -58.46 17.66
CA LEU A 555 27.97 -59.62 16.81
C LEU A 555 26.72 -60.47 16.56
N SER A 556 26.41 -60.70 15.28
CA SER A 556 25.10 -61.18 14.83
C SER A 556 24.99 -62.71 14.71
N ASN A 557 26.12 -63.41 14.56
CA ASN A 557 26.13 -64.87 14.51
C ASN A 557 27.42 -65.48 15.11
N ARG A 558 27.36 -66.78 15.42
CA ARG A 558 28.45 -67.51 16.09
C ARG A 558 29.72 -67.61 15.25
N ASP A 559 29.61 -67.71 13.93
CA ASP A 559 30.76 -67.91 13.04
C ASP A 559 31.54 -66.60 12.85
N GLU A 560 30.82 -65.47 12.73
CA GLU A 560 31.36 -64.11 12.72
C GLU A 560 32.06 -63.78 14.04
N ALA A 561 31.47 -64.17 15.18
CA ALA A 561 32.11 -64.03 16.48
C ALA A 561 33.39 -64.87 16.58
N LEU A 562 33.39 -66.10 16.06
CA LEU A 562 34.55 -66.98 16.12
C LEU A 562 35.69 -66.46 15.23
N GLU A 563 35.40 -66.03 14.00
CA GLU A 563 36.39 -65.45 13.08
C GLU A 563 36.98 -64.14 13.63
N THR A 564 36.13 -63.27 14.19
CA THR A 564 36.57 -62.00 14.78
C THR A 564 37.44 -62.23 16.02
N ILE A 565 37.03 -63.16 16.90
CA ILE A 565 37.80 -63.50 18.11
C ILE A 565 39.11 -64.18 17.76
N ASP A 566 39.15 -65.09 16.79
CA ASP A 566 40.38 -65.76 16.36
C ASP A 566 41.36 -64.77 15.73
N THR A 567 40.86 -63.82 14.93
CA THR A 567 41.67 -62.73 14.38
C THR A 567 42.23 -61.84 15.49
N LEU A 568 41.40 -61.52 16.50
CA LEU A 568 41.82 -60.73 17.65
C LEU A 568 42.90 -61.45 18.48
N LEU A 569 42.75 -62.76 18.71
CA LEU A 569 43.71 -63.59 19.42
C LEU A 569 45.07 -63.68 18.69
N VAL A 570 45.11 -63.51 17.36
CA VAL A 570 46.37 -63.41 16.60
C VAL A 570 47.01 -62.02 16.73
N ILE A 571 46.21 -60.97 16.91
CA ILE A 571 46.69 -59.57 16.97
C ILE A 571 47.11 -59.17 18.39
N ILE A 572 46.42 -59.65 19.43
CA ILE A 572 46.67 -59.28 20.83
C ILE A 572 48.14 -59.49 21.24
N PRO A 573 48.79 -60.64 20.96
CA PRO A 573 50.19 -60.83 21.35
C PRO A 573 51.12 -59.82 20.68
N LYS A 574 50.89 -59.50 19.40
CA LYS A 574 51.69 -58.51 18.65
C LYS A 574 51.50 -57.09 19.18
N ARG A 575 50.28 -56.75 19.59
CA ARG A 575 49.95 -55.44 20.18
C ARG A 575 50.52 -55.32 21.58
N ARG A 576 50.52 -56.41 22.38
CA ARG A 576 51.18 -56.46 23.68
C ARG A 576 52.69 -56.28 23.56
N ASP A 577 53.34 -56.99 22.64
CA ASP A 577 54.78 -56.83 22.40
C ASP A 577 55.13 -55.40 21.96
N ALA A 578 54.23 -54.74 21.22
CA ALA A 578 54.36 -53.33 20.84
C ALA A 578 54.21 -52.34 22.01
N LEU A 579 53.46 -52.69 23.08
CA LEU A 579 53.37 -51.85 24.28
C LEU A 579 54.75 -51.64 24.91
N GLY A 580 55.60 -52.67 24.94
CA GLY A 580 56.96 -52.59 25.50
C GLY A 580 57.91 -51.63 24.75
N VAL A 581 57.52 -51.17 23.56
CA VAL A 581 58.29 -50.20 22.74
C VAL A 581 57.85 -48.75 22.98
N ILE A 582 56.68 -48.54 23.60
CA ILE A 582 56.12 -47.20 23.84
C ILE A 582 56.81 -46.56 25.04
N THR A 583 57.62 -45.52 24.79
CA THR A 583 58.36 -44.79 25.83
C THR A 583 57.53 -43.77 26.61
N ASP A 584 56.37 -43.34 26.10
CA ASP A 584 55.46 -42.41 26.79
C ASP A 584 54.49 -43.16 27.71
N SER A 585 54.59 -42.90 29.03
CA SER A 585 53.76 -43.52 30.06
C SER A 585 52.26 -43.27 29.88
N LYS A 586 51.85 -42.10 29.39
CA LYS A 586 50.42 -41.80 29.18
C LYS A 586 49.85 -42.52 27.96
N GLU A 587 50.65 -42.61 26.89
CA GLU A 587 50.27 -43.33 25.68
C GLU A 587 50.26 -44.84 25.92
N HIS A 588 51.21 -45.34 26.72
CA HIS A 588 51.27 -46.72 27.18
C HIS A 588 50.01 -47.11 27.97
N GLU A 589 49.60 -46.33 28.98
CA GLU A 589 48.38 -46.61 29.74
C GLU A 589 47.12 -46.56 28.87
N LYS A 590 47.06 -45.63 27.91
CA LYS A 590 45.91 -45.49 27.01
C LYS A 590 45.77 -46.67 26.04
N GLU A 591 46.86 -47.12 25.42
CA GLU A 591 46.85 -48.30 24.54
C GLU A 591 46.62 -49.59 25.34
N ARG A 592 47.16 -49.70 26.55
CA ARG A 592 46.86 -50.81 27.46
C ARG A 592 45.38 -50.86 27.82
N HIS A 593 44.78 -49.73 28.17
CA HIS A 593 43.35 -49.67 28.50
C HIS A 593 42.49 -50.07 27.30
N ARG A 594 42.83 -49.61 26.09
CA ARG A 594 42.16 -50.02 24.84
C ARG A 594 42.22 -51.53 24.60
N LEU A 595 43.38 -52.15 24.82
CA LEU A 595 43.55 -53.60 24.71
C LEU A 595 42.70 -54.35 25.75
N ILE A 596 42.66 -53.89 26.99
CA ILE A 596 41.84 -54.50 28.04
C ILE A 596 40.34 -54.41 27.69
N THR A 597 39.86 -53.25 27.26
CA THR A 597 38.44 -53.08 26.87
C THR A 597 38.09 -53.98 25.68
N ALA A 598 38.97 -54.08 24.67
CA ALA A 598 38.75 -54.95 23.52
C ALA A 598 38.72 -56.44 23.90
N ILE A 599 39.59 -56.88 24.82
CA ILE A 599 39.59 -58.25 25.33
C ILE A 599 38.31 -58.53 26.13
N GLN A 600 37.87 -57.59 26.99
CA GLN A 600 36.65 -57.75 27.78
C GLN A 600 35.40 -57.87 26.89
N GLN A 601 35.27 -57.03 25.86
CA GLN A 601 34.19 -57.11 24.88
C GLN A 601 34.22 -58.43 24.09
N ALA A 602 35.41 -58.91 23.72
CA ALA A 602 35.58 -60.20 23.06
C ALA A 602 35.21 -61.38 23.99
N LEU A 603 35.49 -61.25 25.29
CA LEU A 603 35.22 -62.27 26.31
C LEU A 603 33.72 -62.36 26.62
N GLU A 604 33.01 -61.23 26.72
CA GLU A 604 31.54 -61.19 26.81
C GLU A 604 30.89 -61.83 25.58
N SER A 605 31.39 -61.50 24.39
CA SER A 605 30.92 -62.11 23.14
C SER A 605 31.20 -63.63 23.11
N ALA A 606 32.40 -64.06 23.51
CA ALA A 606 32.77 -65.47 23.56
C ALA A 606 31.92 -66.28 24.55
N LYS A 607 31.58 -65.68 25.71
CA LYS A 607 30.65 -66.26 26.71
C LYS A 607 29.25 -66.40 26.14
N THR A 608 28.77 -65.38 25.44
CA THR A 608 27.44 -65.37 24.81
C THR A 608 27.30 -66.51 23.78
N PHE A 609 28.35 -66.76 22.98
CA PHE A 609 28.37 -67.81 21.95
C PHE A 609 28.93 -69.17 22.42
N LYS A 610 29.26 -69.33 23.71
CA LYS A 610 29.79 -70.56 24.32
C LYS A 610 31.07 -71.09 23.66
N LEU A 611 31.99 -70.20 23.30
CA LEU A 611 33.27 -70.52 22.66
C LEU A 611 34.35 -70.87 23.69
N THR A 612 34.27 -72.05 24.30
CA THR A 612 35.11 -72.44 25.46
C THR A 612 36.63 -72.36 25.22
N LYS A 613 37.11 -72.69 24.02
CA LYS A 613 38.54 -72.56 23.67
C LYS A 613 38.99 -71.09 23.60
N SER A 614 38.18 -70.24 22.99
CA SER A 614 38.48 -68.81 22.83
C SER A 614 38.35 -68.05 24.16
N ILE A 615 37.43 -68.45 25.04
CA ILE A 615 37.33 -67.93 26.41
C ILE A 615 38.63 -68.17 27.18
N GLN A 616 39.14 -69.41 27.19
CA GLN A 616 40.40 -69.72 27.88
C GLN A 616 41.59 -68.96 27.31
N ALA A 617 41.64 -68.78 25.99
CA ALA A 617 42.70 -68.01 25.34
C ALA A 617 42.63 -66.52 25.70
N LEU A 618 41.45 -65.92 25.71
CA LEU A 618 41.25 -64.51 26.08
C LEU A 618 41.49 -64.26 27.58
N GLU A 619 41.09 -65.17 28.47
CA GLU A 619 41.37 -65.08 29.91
C GLU A 619 42.88 -65.17 30.20
N ASN A 620 43.60 -66.03 29.49
CA ASN A 620 45.06 -66.11 29.60
C ASN A 620 45.72 -64.80 29.14
N GLU A 621 45.31 -64.23 28.00
CA GLU A 621 45.85 -62.96 27.51
C GLU A 621 45.51 -61.76 28.42
N LEU A 622 44.29 -61.73 28.99
CA LEU A 622 43.90 -60.73 29.99
C LEU A 622 44.81 -60.81 31.23
N SER A 623 45.07 -62.03 31.73
CA SER A 623 45.93 -62.24 32.89
C SER A 623 47.39 -61.81 32.65
N LEU A 624 47.88 -61.94 31.41
CA LEU A 624 49.22 -61.49 31.02
C LEU A 624 49.32 -59.95 31.00
N LEU A 625 48.28 -59.26 30.52
CA LEU A 625 48.21 -57.78 30.51
C LEU A 625 47.94 -57.16 31.89
N GLU A 626 47.30 -57.91 32.79
CA GLU A 626 47.09 -57.50 34.18
C GLU A 626 48.32 -57.80 35.07
N GLY A 627 49.09 -58.86 34.76
CA GLY A 627 50.29 -59.27 35.49
C GLY A 627 51.53 -58.38 35.29
N GLU A 628 51.57 -57.55 34.24
CA GLU A 628 52.64 -56.56 34.00
C GLU A 628 52.68 -55.41 35.04
N ASN A 629 51.74 -55.36 35.99
CA ASN A 629 51.68 -54.37 37.08
C ASN A 629 52.63 -54.65 38.28
N THR A 630 53.56 -55.61 38.19
CA THR A 630 54.39 -56.02 39.34
C THR A 630 55.91 -55.98 39.12
N GLN A 631 56.42 -55.25 38.11
CA GLN A 631 57.86 -54.95 37.99
C GLN A 631 58.13 -53.46 37.84
#